data_AF-A0A8S3Y0B4-F1
#
_entry.id   AF-A0A8S3Y0B4-F1
#
_cell.length_a   1.000
_cell.length_b   1.000
_cell.length_c   1.000
_cell.angle_alpha   90.00
_cell.angle_beta   90.00
_cell.angle_gamma   90.00
#
_symmetry.space_group_name_H-M   'P 1'
#
loop_
_entity.id
_entity.type
_entity.pdbx_description
1 polymer ?
#
loop_
_entity_poly.entity_id
_entity_poly.type
_entity_poly.pdbx_seq_one_letter_code
_entity_poly.pdbx_strand_id
1 'polypeptide(L)'
;MACLQCTSVIDENEQYYATDDMGPEIISVIERYLGHLVDGNEVMCSQCFGIIMQERRAHSIPEGAERQYIAETIAPREIPEGGLICFACWVHTRRTIQQQGIIAAPAVMNMNACVWCRRSLAQTRSHSIPEGPERTIITQTIYPREIPPGGLVCYACWVAARRNVEHATRVEDNRQGPSNLHQDSMCAWCRMSLHRRRTHVASGPVRDEVAARIYPNELPEHALLCSNCWTRAHENIEMEQEVVQFDIQPPSASITLDGFTHTTQTSTHCFVPACNNVERNRVPEYLRRIILKSEKIFVTENARVCNEHKCLYNWEFLDQHQFSNTFTKNEIESMLKLSIQDNEINQLDFNNMSSIDEGLFKFWTGITKDNFINILNVISPALTCKNQKIALGIYLVKARTGDSHERIASLFHLTKSSITRLLRVAKEALLRYFSNGPRDTSKRNYYSALRHIFKSKVILRSRFLGIGFQREISKFEEMC
;
A
#
# COMPACT_ATOMS: atom_id res chain seq x y z
N MET A 1 -3.60 -13.80 39.90
CA MET A 1 -3.81 -14.73 38.74
C MET A 1 -2.59 -14.69 37.84
N ALA A 2 -2.38 -15.60 36.88
CA ALA A 2 -1.23 -15.54 35.98
C ALA A 2 -1.67 -15.18 34.55
N CYS A 3 -0.91 -14.30 33.89
CA CYS A 3 -1.17 -13.94 32.50
C CYS A 3 -0.92 -15.13 31.57
N LEU A 4 -1.95 -15.48 30.80
CA LEU A 4 -1.96 -16.47 29.71
C LEU A 4 -0.71 -16.43 28.81
N GLN A 5 -0.23 -15.23 28.43
CA GLN A 5 0.86 -15.10 27.45
C GLN A 5 2.25 -14.94 28.08
N CYS A 6 2.41 -14.02 29.02
CA CYS A 6 3.74 -13.73 29.60
C CYS A 6 3.99 -14.44 30.93
N THR A 7 3.03 -15.22 31.43
CA THR A 7 3.08 -15.96 32.71
C THR A 7 3.28 -15.09 33.95
N SER A 8 3.25 -13.75 33.82
CA SER A 8 3.42 -12.84 34.95
C SER A 8 2.24 -12.97 35.91
N VAL A 9 2.53 -12.93 37.21
CA VAL A 9 1.48 -12.81 38.23
C VAL A 9 0.85 -11.43 38.11
N ILE A 10 -0.46 -11.41 37.87
CA ILE A 10 -1.34 -10.24 37.84
C ILE A 10 -1.85 -10.01 39.25
N ASP A 11 -1.53 -8.85 39.80
CA ASP A 11 -2.03 -8.34 41.08
C ASP A 11 -3.50 -7.90 40.95
N GLU A 12 -4.26 -7.93 42.03
CA GLU A 12 -5.67 -7.53 42.09
C GLU A 12 -5.90 -6.07 41.68
N ASN A 13 -4.84 -5.23 41.76
CA ASN A 13 -4.88 -3.83 41.36
C ASN A 13 -4.47 -3.58 39.90
N GLU A 14 -3.98 -4.59 39.17
CA GLU A 14 -3.55 -4.44 37.78
C GLU A 14 -4.69 -4.67 36.79
N GLN A 15 -4.73 -3.90 35.71
CA GLN A 15 -5.72 -4.10 34.65
C GLN A 15 -5.42 -5.38 33.85
N TYR A 16 -6.42 -6.27 33.79
CA TYR A 16 -6.41 -7.49 32.99
C TYR A 16 -7.73 -7.65 32.23
N TYR A 17 -7.74 -8.62 31.32
CA TYR A 17 -8.93 -9.02 30.57
C TYR A 17 -9.14 -10.52 30.79
N ALA A 18 -10.31 -10.88 31.31
CA ALA A 18 -10.72 -12.28 31.45
C ALA A 18 -11.26 -12.81 30.13
N THR A 19 -11.00 -14.07 29.82
CA THR A 19 -11.31 -14.66 28.50
C THR A 19 -12.80 -14.94 28.32
N ASP A 20 -13.54 -15.18 29.40
CA ASP A 20 -15.00 -15.26 29.45
C ASP A 20 -15.71 -13.93 29.08
N ASP A 21 -15.09 -12.81 29.41
CA ASP A 21 -15.58 -11.47 29.05
C ASP A 21 -15.26 -11.09 27.58
N MET A 22 -14.50 -11.91 26.86
CA MET A 22 -14.12 -11.66 25.47
C MET A 22 -15.08 -12.35 24.50
N GLY A 23 -15.44 -11.67 23.41
CA GLY A 23 -16.19 -12.27 22.31
C GLY A 23 -15.41 -13.40 21.61
N PRO A 24 -16.11 -14.38 20.99
CA PRO A 24 -15.48 -15.55 20.36
C PRO A 24 -14.49 -15.19 19.24
N GLU A 25 -14.67 -14.03 18.59
CA GLU A 25 -13.76 -13.52 17.57
C GLU A 25 -12.41 -13.08 18.17
N ILE A 26 -12.44 -12.48 19.36
CA ILE A 26 -11.24 -12.05 20.10
C ILE A 26 -10.49 -13.30 20.59
N ILE A 27 -11.22 -14.29 21.12
CA ILE A 27 -10.65 -15.57 21.53
C ILE A 27 -9.97 -16.27 20.35
N SER A 28 -10.63 -16.37 19.19
CA SER A 28 -10.02 -16.97 17.99
C SER A 28 -8.72 -16.27 17.54
N VAL A 29 -8.61 -14.96 17.74
CA VAL A 29 -7.37 -14.21 17.45
C VAL A 29 -6.26 -14.55 18.44
N ILE A 30 -6.60 -14.64 19.73
CA ILE A 30 -5.67 -14.98 20.80
C ILE A 30 -5.19 -16.43 20.64
N GLU A 31 -6.10 -17.39 20.44
CA GLU A 31 -5.77 -18.81 20.23
C GLU A 31 -4.81 -19.01 19.05
N ARG A 32 -5.07 -18.31 17.93
CA ARG A 32 -4.20 -18.36 16.76
C ARG A 32 -2.82 -17.75 17.03
N TYR A 33 -2.75 -16.73 17.90
CA TYR A 33 -1.49 -16.09 18.27
C TYR A 33 -0.66 -16.98 19.20
N LEU A 34 -1.30 -17.61 20.18
CA LEU A 34 -0.68 -18.47 21.17
C LEU A 34 -0.35 -19.87 20.62
N GLY A 35 -1.07 -20.28 19.57
CA GLY A 35 -0.93 -21.62 18.98
C GLY A 35 -1.63 -22.73 19.78
N HIS A 36 -2.53 -22.37 20.70
CA HIS A 36 -3.34 -23.32 21.47
C HIS A 36 -4.73 -22.72 21.79
N LEU A 37 -5.67 -23.59 22.17
CA LEU A 37 -7.01 -23.19 22.60
C LEU A 37 -6.93 -22.49 23.96
N VAL A 38 -7.81 -21.52 24.17
CA VAL A 38 -7.90 -20.70 25.39
C VAL A 38 -9.11 -21.15 26.19
N ASP A 39 -8.91 -21.41 27.49
CA ASP A 39 -10.01 -21.78 28.39
C ASP A 39 -10.70 -20.51 28.95
N GLY A 40 -11.99 -20.61 29.27
CA GLY A 40 -12.82 -19.48 29.71
C GLY A 40 -12.43 -18.89 31.07
N ASN A 41 -11.59 -19.58 31.84
CA ASN A 41 -11.11 -19.13 33.15
C ASN A 41 -9.72 -18.48 33.11
N GLU A 42 -9.15 -18.31 31.91
CA GLU A 42 -7.82 -17.71 31.75
C GLU A 42 -7.90 -16.18 31.74
N VAL A 43 -6.81 -15.52 32.12
CA VAL A 43 -6.74 -14.06 32.14
C VAL A 43 -5.50 -13.59 31.40
N MET A 44 -5.62 -12.47 30.71
CA MET A 44 -4.51 -11.85 30.01
C MET A 44 -4.26 -10.44 30.53
N CYS A 45 -3.00 -10.14 30.86
CA CYS A 45 -2.66 -8.79 31.32
C CYS A 45 -2.86 -7.78 30.18
N SER A 46 -3.22 -6.55 30.55
CA SER A 46 -3.52 -5.48 29.58
C SER A 46 -2.39 -5.20 28.59
N GLN A 47 -1.13 -5.42 29.00
CA GLN A 47 0.03 -5.28 28.13
C GLN A 47 0.09 -6.36 27.05
N CYS A 48 -0.08 -7.64 27.41
CA CYS A 48 -0.11 -8.75 26.45
C CYS A 48 -1.32 -8.63 25.51
N PHE A 49 -2.49 -8.30 26.05
CA PHE A 49 -3.67 -8.03 25.24
C PHE A 49 -3.42 -6.91 24.22
N GLY A 50 -2.84 -5.80 24.68
CA GLY A 50 -2.44 -4.69 23.81
C GLY A 50 -1.45 -5.10 22.71
N ILE A 51 -0.49 -5.99 23.00
CA ILE A 51 0.49 -6.48 22.01
C ILE A 51 -0.20 -7.36 20.96
N ILE A 52 -1.00 -8.34 21.37
CA ILE A 52 -1.69 -9.27 20.46
C ILE A 52 -2.63 -8.50 19.51
N MET A 53 -3.39 -7.55 20.07
CA MET A 53 -4.31 -6.71 19.29
C MET A 53 -3.60 -5.65 18.45
N GLN A 54 -2.32 -5.33 18.74
CA GLN A 54 -1.52 -4.42 17.92
C GLN A 54 -0.73 -5.13 16.80
N GLU A 55 -0.35 -6.39 16.99
CA GLU A 55 0.40 -7.16 15.99
C GLU A 55 -0.48 -7.62 14.83
N ARG A 56 -1.76 -7.92 15.11
CA ARG A 56 -2.79 -7.96 14.06
C ARG A 56 -3.52 -6.64 14.08
N ARG A 57 -3.17 -5.76 13.16
CA ARG A 57 -3.75 -4.44 12.88
C ARG A 57 -5.28 -4.47 12.68
N ALA A 58 -6.06 -4.92 13.66
CA ALA A 58 -7.49 -5.13 13.59
C ALA A 58 -8.13 -4.38 14.76
N HIS A 59 -8.99 -3.43 14.44
CA HIS A 59 -9.71 -2.62 15.41
C HIS A 59 -11.17 -3.03 15.39
N SER A 60 -11.75 -3.24 16.56
CA SER A 60 -13.21 -3.33 16.69
C SER A 60 -13.84 -2.06 16.11
N ILE A 61 -14.83 -2.25 15.26
CA ILE A 61 -15.60 -1.13 14.69
C ILE A 61 -16.38 -0.50 15.86
N PRO A 62 -16.06 0.74 16.26
CA PRO A 62 -16.77 1.39 17.35
C PRO A 62 -18.21 1.71 16.94
N GLU A 63 -19.14 1.66 17.88
CA GLU A 63 -20.53 2.05 17.63
C GLU A 63 -20.67 3.55 17.32
N GLY A 64 -21.73 3.92 16.61
CA GLY A 64 -22.03 5.32 16.28
C GLY A 64 -21.46 5.78 14.92
N ALA A 65 -20.98 7.04 14.88
CA ALA A 65 -20.61 7.72 13.63
C ALA A 65 -19.49 7.03 12.85
N GLU A 66 -18.57 6.36 13.56
CA GLU A 66 -17.47 5.60 12.95
C GLU A 66 -18.00 4.37 12.19
N ARG A 67 -18.92 3.58 12.78
CA ARG A 67 -19.57 2.43 12.10
C ARG A 67 -20.39 2.87 10.90
N GLN A 68 -21.14 3.96 11.03
CA GLN A 68 -21.97 4.49 9.94
C GLN A 68 -21.10 4.93 8.75
N TYR A 69 -20.03 5.70 9.00
CA TYR A 69 -19.09 6.11 7.95
C TYR A 69 -18.47 4.90 7.23
N ILE A 70 -18.09 3.86 7.98
CA ILE A 70 -17.53 2.64 7.40
C ILE A 70 -18.58 1.93 6.54
N ALA A 71 -19.80 1.76 7.03
CA ALA A 71 -20.90 1.13 6.29
C ALA A 71 -21.19 1.84 4.96
N GLU A 72 -21.22 3.17 4.97
CA GLU A 72 -21.41 4.01 3.78
C GLU A 72 -20.24 3.91 2.78
N THR A 73 -19.03 3.58 3.26
CA THR A 73 -17.81 3.47 2.47
C THR A 73 -17.64 2.10 1.81
N ILE A 74 -18.11 1.02 2.44
CA ILE A 74 -17.87 -0.37 2.00
C ILE A 74 -19.09 -1.10 1.42
N ALA A 75 -20.22 -0.40 1.25
CA ALA A 75 -21.42 -0.93 0.59
C ALA A 75 -21.05 -1.56 -0.78
N PRO A 76 -21.55 -2.77 -1.10
CA PRO A 76 -22.78 -3.38 -0.58
C PRO A 76 -22.62 -4.41 0.57
N ARG A 77 -21.45 -4.50 1.24
CA ARG A 77 -21.26 -5.52 2.29
C ARG A 77 -21.82 -5.07 3.65
N GLU A 78 -22.62 -5.93 4.30
CA GLU A 78 -23.08 -5.73 5.67
C GLU A 78 -21.91 -5.86 6.67
N ILE A 79 -21.93 -5.04 7.72
CA ILE A 79 -20.91 -5.06 8.79
C ILE A 79 -21.46 -5.90 9.95
N PRO A 80 -20.91 -7.10 10.21
CA PRO A 80 -21.32 -7.92 11.35
C PRO A 80 -21.10 -7.17 12.67
N GLU A 81 -21.96 -7.44 13.66
CA GLU A 81 -21.74 -6.99 15.05
C GLU A 81 -20.40 -7.53 15.56
N GLY A 82 -19.60 -6.68 16.20
CA GLY A 82 -18.21 -7.03 16.58
C GLY A 82 -17.20 -7.05 15.42
N GLY A 83 -17.58 -6.63 14.22
CA GLY A 83 -16.70 -6.61 13.06
C GLY A 83 -15.38 -5.89 13.29
N LEU A 84 -14.30 -6.42 12.70
CA LEU A 84 -12.96 -5.84 12.78
C LEU A 84 -12.61 -5.11 11.48
N ILE A 85 -11.97 -3.95 11.58
CA ILE A 85 -11.37 -3.24 10.44
C ILE A 85 -9.87 -3.18 10.58
N CYS A 86 -9.16 -3.16 9.45
CA CYS A 86 -7.72 -3.03 9.51
C CYS A 86 -7.30 -1.64 10.04
N PHE A 87 -6.11 -1.54 10.65
CA PHE A 87 -5.60 -0.27 11.20
C PHE A 87 -5.55 0.86 10.18
N ALA A 88 -5.24 0.57 8.91
CA ALA A 88 -5.22 1.57 7.86
C ALA A 88 -6.61 2.18 7.63
N CYS A 89 -7.65 1.33 7.57
CA CYS A 89 -9.04 1.75 7.47
C CYS A 89 -9.49 2.48 8.73
N TRP A 90 -9.11 2.02 9.92
CA TRP A 90 -9.44 2.70 11.19
C TRP A 90 -8.84 4.11 11.27
N VAL A 91 -7.55 4.26 10.93
CA VAL A 91 -6.87 5.57 10.91
C VAL A 91 -7.51 6.49 9.87
N HIS A 92 -7.87 5.95 8.70
CA HIS A 92 -8.53 6.73 7.66
C HIS A 92 -9.90 7.23 8.13
N THR A 93 -10.75 6.35 8.64
CA THR A 93 -12.07 6.69 9.21
C THR A 93 -11.97 7.78 10.26
N ARG A 94 -11.07 7.62 11.25
CA ARG A 94 -10.91 8.60 12.33
C ARG A 94 -10.40 9.96 11.86
N ARG A 95 -9.43 9.97 10.94
CA ARG A 95 -8.92 11.24 10.40
C ARG A 95 -10.00 11.98 9.63
N THR A 96 -10.81 11.28 8.85
CA THR A 96 -11.91 11.89 8.10
C THR A 96 -12.97 12.47 9.04
N ILE A 97 -13.37 11.71 10.06
CA ILE A 97 -14.35 12.17 11.06
C ILE A 97 -13.81 13.36 11.86
N GLN A 98 -12.55 13.33 12.29
CA GLN A 98 -11.94 14.43 13.04
C GLN A 98 -11.75 15.70 12.19
N GLN A 99 -11.41 15.57 10.91
CA GLN A 99 -11.29 16.70 9.98
C GLN A 99 -12.64 17.34 9.66
N GLN A 100 -13.75 16.61 9.83
CA GLN A 100 -15.11 17.10 9.56
C GLN A 100 -15.76 17.78 10.78
N GLY A 101 -15.17 17.68 11.98
CA GLY A 101 -15.69 18.30 13.19
C GLY A 101 -16.97 17.62 13.71
N ILE A 102 -17.07 17.47 15.04
CA ILE A 102 -18.23 16.87 15.71
C ILE A 102 -19.39 17.88 15.65
N ILE A 103 -20.13 17.96 14.54
CA ILE A 103 -21.53 18.37 14.52
C ILE A 103 -22.26 17.52 13.47
N ALA A 104 -23.26 16.80 13.96
CA ALA A 104 -24.25 16.09 13.16
C ALA A 104 -24.95 17.06 12.19
N ALA A 105 -24.62 16.95 10.91
CA ALA A 105 -25.49 17.33 9.79
C ALA A 105 -25.24 16.34 8.65
N PRO A 106 -26.28 15.89 7.94
CA PRO A 106 -26.12 14.91 6.87
C PRO A 106 -25.17 15.49 5.83
N ALA A 107 -24.15 14.69 5.53
CA ALA A 107 -23.04 14.95 4.62
C ALA A 107 -23.30 16.08 3.61
N VAL A 108 -22.56 17.18 3.73
CA VAL A 108 -22.12 17.90 2.53
C VAL A 108 -21.15 16.95 1.83
N MET A 109 -21.71 16.01 1.05
CA MET A 109 -20.96 15.09 0.22
C MET A 109 -19.92 15.90 -0.55
N ASN A 110 -18.66 15.44 -0.51
CA ASN A 110 -17.55 16.02 -1.28
C ASN A 110 -18.01 16.39 -2.70
N MET A 111 -18.31 17.68 -2.94
CA MET A 111 -18.83 18.17 -4.22
C MET A 111 -17.84 17.95 -5.38
N ASN A 112 -16.62 17.54 -5.06
CA ASN A 112 -15.54 17.28 -6.01
C ASN A 112 -15.30 15.79 -6.27
N ALA A 113 -16.28 14.90 -6.07
CA ALA A 113 -16.18 13.49 -6.44
C ALA A 113 -17.32 13.03 -7.35
N CYS A 114 -17.01 12.15 -8.32
CA CYS A 114 -18.00 11.58 -9.21
C CYS A 114 -19.03 10.76 -8.41
N VAL A 115 -20.32 11.08 -8.54
CA VAL A 115 -21.40 10.36 -7.83
C VAL A 115 -21.44 8.87 -8.22
N TRP A 116 -21.14 8.56 -9.49
CA TRP A 116 -21.10 7.18 -9.99
C TRP A 116 -19.85 6.43 -9.49
N CYS A 117 -18.65 6.87 -9.88
CA CYS A 117 -17.41 6.10 -9.67
C CYS A 117 -16.52 6.58 -8.52
N ARG A 118 -16.95 7.58 -7.75
CA ARG A 118 -16.25 8.18 -6.59
C ARG A 118 -14.86 8.77 -6.85
N ARG A 119 -14.38 8.80 -8.10
CA ARG A 119 -13.11 9.46 -8.45
C ARG A 119 -13.20 10.97 -8.21
N SER A 120 -12.10 11.56 -7.73
CA SER A 120 -11.95 13.01 -7.62
C SER A 120 -12.14 13.69 -8.97
N LEU A 121 -12.85 14.81 -8.97
CA LEU A 121 -13.14 15.67 -10.11
C LEU A 121 -12.24 16.91 -10.16
N ALA A 122 -11.33 17.09 -9.18
CA ALA A 122 -10.50 18.28 -9.05
C ALA A 122 -9.63 18.61 -10.29
N GLN A 123 -9.39 17.63 -11.16
CA GLN A 123 -8.61 17.79 -12.39
C GLN A 123 -9.28 17.11 -13.60
N THR A 124 -10.56 16.78 -13.51
CA THR A 124 -11.25 16.00 -14.54
C THR A 124 -12.48 16.74 -15.02
N ARG A 125 -12.74 16.72 -16.33
CA ARG A 125 -14.00 17.26 -16.88
C ARG A 125 -15.17 16.57 -16.20
N SER A 126 -16.05 17.36 -15.60
CA SER A 126 -17.24 16.91 -14.90
C SER A 126 -18.50 17.46 -15.55
N HIS A 127 -19.60 16.76 -15.33
CA HIS A 127 -20.94 17.18 -15.75
C HIS A 127 -21.84 17.21 -14.53
N SER A 128 -22.63 18.28 -14.41
CA SER A 128 -23.82 18.24 -13.56
C SER A 128 -24.78 17.21 -14.11
N ILE A 129 -25.47 16.51 -13.23
CA ILE A 129 -26.50 15.54 -13.61
C ILE A 129 -27.81 16.32 -13.77
N PRO A 130 -28.27 16.63 -14.99
CA PRO A 130 -29.57 17.27 -15.19
C PRO A 130 -30.71 16.30 -14.88
N GLU A 131 -31.91 16.84 -14.69
CA GLU A 131 -33.14 16.03 -14.72
C GLU A 131 -33.30 15.40 -16.11
N GLY A 132 -33.39 14.07 -16.18
CA GLY A 132 -33.44 13.36 -17.46
C GLY A 132 -33.24 11.84 -17.35
N PRO A 133 -33.32 11.12 -18.48
CA PRO A 133 -33.15 9.66 -18.51
C PRO A 133 -31.76 9.22 -18.06
N GLU A 134 -30.71 10.04 -18.27
CA GLU A 134 -29.36 9.78 -17.76
C GLU A 134 -29.33 9.76 -16.23
N ARG A 135 -30.10 10.63 -15.57
CA ARG A 135 -30.24 10.64 -14.10
C ARG A 135 -30.85 9.33 -13.61
N THR A 136 -31.83 8.79 -14.34
CA THR A 136 -32.48 7.52 -14.01
C THR A 136 -31.50 6.35 -14.11
N ILE A 137 -30.73 6.28 -15.20
CA ILE A 137 -29.67 5.27 -15.38
C ILE A 137 -28.61 5.37 -14.26
N ILE A 138 -28.17 6.59 -13.95
CA ILE A 138 -27.18 6.81 -12.89
C ILE A 138 -27.77 6.39 -11.54
N THR A 139 -29.01 6.79 -11.22
CA THR A 139 -29.71 6.44 -9.97
C THR A 139 -29.82 4.93 -9.80
N GLN A 140 -30.25 4.22 -10.85
CA GLN A 140 -30.31 2.75 -10.86
C GLN A 140 -28.94 2.12 -10.62
N THR A 141 -27.89 2.69 -11.22
CA THR A 141 -26.53 2.14 -11.12
C THR A 141 -25.90 2.37 -9.74
N ILE A 142 -26.27 3.46 -9.05
CA ILE A 142 -25.69 3.79 -7.74
C ILE A 142 -26.54 3.32 -6.56
N TYR A 143 -27.73 2.76 -6.81
CA TYR A 143 -28.65 2.24 -5.79
C TYR A 143 -27.91 1.34 -4.78
N PRO A 144 -28.15 1.49 -3.46
CA PRO A 144 -29.21 2.28 -2.81
C PRO A 144 -28.90 3.77 -2.60
N ARG A 145 -27.81 4.30 -3.17
CA ARG A 145 -27.40 5.70 -2.95
C ARG A 145 -28.32 6.67 -3.70
N GLU A 146 -28.63 7.79 -3.07
CA GLU A 146 -29.30 8.91 -3.74
C GLU A 146 -28.28 9.87 -4.37
N ILE A 147 -28.68 10.52 -5.47
CA ILE A 147 -27.89 11.57 -6.10
C ILE A 147 -28.07 12.85 -5.26
N PRO A 148 -27.02 13.39 -4.62
CA PRO A 148 -27.14 14.61 -3.84
C PRO A 148 -27.50 15.82 -4.75
N PRO A 149 -28.16 16.85 -4.21
CA PRO A 149 -28.43 18.08 -4.96
C PRO A 149 -27.11 18.70 -5.45
N GLY A 150 -27.01 18.95 -6.76
CA GLY A 150 -25.78 19.43 -7.40
C GLY A 150 -24.73 18.33 -7.68
N GLY A 151 -25.11 17.05 -7.60
CA GLY A 151 -24.23 15.92 -7.87
C GLY A 151 -23.55 16.01 -9.25
N LEU A 152 -22.24 15.75 -9.26
CA LEU A 152 -21.42 15.74 -10.47
C LEU A 152 -21.01 14.33 -10.86
N VAL A 153 -20.91 14.04 -12.15
CA VAL A 153 -20.26 12.84 -12.68
C VAL A 153 -19.03 13.19 -13.51
N CYS A 154 -18.04 12.31 -13.53
CA CYS A 154 -16.92 12.47 -14.46
C CYS A 154 -17.38 12.25 -15.91
N TYR A 155 -16.66 12.84 -16.86
CA TYR A 155 -16.95 12.73 -18.29
C TYR A 155 -17.19 11.29 -18.77
N ALA A 156 -16.38 10.33 -18.33
CA ALA A 156 -16.52 8.93 -18.73
C ALA A 156 -17.86 8.32 -18.27
N CYS A 157 -18.24 8.55 -17.02
CA CYS A 157 -19.52 8.10 -16.47
C CYS A 157 -20.71 8.80 -17.15
N TRP A 158 -20.57 10.08 -17.49
CA TRP A 158 -21.59 10.81 -18.23
C TRP A 158 -21.84 10.21 -19.62
N VAL A 159 -20.77 9.94 -20.39
CA VAL A 159 -20.87 9.33 -21.71
C VAL A 159 -21.45 7.91 -21.64
N ALA A 160 -21.11 7.15 -20.59
CA ALA A 160 -21.70 5.83 -20.36
C ALA A 160 -23.21 5.91 -20.10
N ALA A 161 -23.67 6.85 -19.27
CA ALA A 161 -25.10 7.08 -19.03
C ALA A 161 -25.83 7.40 -20.34
N ARG A 162 -25.30 8.33 -21.14
CA ARG A 162 -25.90 8.73 -22.42
C ARG A 162 -26.04 7.57 -23.40
N ARG A 163 -25.02 6.72 -23.52
CA ARG A 163 -25.09 5.53 -24.38
C ARG A 163 -26.20 4.59 -23.94
N ASN A 164 -26.37 4.38 -22.64
CA ASN A 164 -27.43 3.52 -22.11
C ASN A 164 -28.83 4.10 -22.38
N VAL A 165 -29.00 5.42 -22.30
CA VAL A 165 -30.24 6.10 -22.69
C VAL A 165 -30.54 5.88 -24.18
N GLU A 166 -29.55 6.08 -25.05
CA GLU A 166 -29.70 5.85 -26.50
C GLU A 166 -29.99 4.38 -26.85
N HIS A 167 -29.50 3.45 -26.03
CA HIS A 167 -29.84 2.03 -26.17
C HIS A 167 -31.27 1.73 -25.73
N ALA A 168 -31.73 2.31 -24.62
CA ALA A 168 -33.09 2.10 -24.12
C ALA A 168 -34.15 2.63 -25.10
N THR A 169 -33.97 3.84 -25.64
CA THR A 169 -34.90 4.42 -26.62
C THR A 169 -34.98 3.61 -27.91
N ARG A 170 -33.84 3.11 -28.41
CA ARG A 170 -33.82 2.23 -29.59
C ARG A 170 -34.50 0.88 -29.36
N VAL A 171 -34.52 0.37 -28.13
CA VAL A 171 -35.21 -0.89 -27.83
C VAL A 171 -36.73 -0.69 -27.78
N GLU A 172 -37.20 0.49 -27.35
CA GLU A 172 -38.63 0.83 -27.33
C GLU A 172 -39.19 1.13 -28.72
N ASP A 173 -38.46 1.86 -29.57
CA ASP A 173 -38.87 2.13 -30.97
C ASP A 173 -38.99 0.84 -31.80
N ASN A 174 -38.16 -0.17 -31.49
CA ASN A 174 -38.20 -1.47 -32.17
C ASN A 174 -39.33 -2.40 -31.68
N ARG A 175 -40.13 -2.01 -30.67
CA ARG A 175 -41.22 -2.82 -30.13
C ARG A 175 -42.59 -2.58 -30.80
N GLN A 176 -42.73 -1.58 -31.68
CA GLN A 176 -44.02 -1.21 -32.30
C GLN A 176 -44.24 -1.69 -33.75
N GLY A 177 -43.40 -2.57 -34.29
CA GLY A 177 -43.58 -3.16 -35.63
C GLY A 177 -44.05 -4.63 -35.60
N PRO A 178 -44.88 -5.10 -36.55
CA PRO A 178 -45.34 -6.48 -36.58
C PRO A 178 -44.16 -7.42 -36.76
N SER A 179 -44.08 -8.35 -35.81
CA SER A 179 -43.04 -9.35 -35.66
C SER A 179 -43.02 -10.32 -36.85
N ASN A 180 -41.80 -10.73 -37.21
CA ASN A 180 -41.43 -11.99 -37.90
C ASN A 180 -40.59 -11.88 -39.18
N LEU A 181 -40.09 -10.70 -39.58
CA LEU A 181 -39.14 -10.56 -40.70
C LEU A 181 -37.86 -9.76 -40.38
N HIS A 182 -37.59 -9.40 -39.12
CA HIS A 182 -36.49 -8.49 -38.75
C HIS A 182 -35.30 -9.13 -38.03
N GLN A 183 -35.31 -10.44 -37.77
CA GLN A 183 -34.11 -11.10 -37.24
C GLN A 183 -33.00 -11.25 -38.30
N ASP A 184 -33.35 -11.32 -39.59
CA ASP A 184 -32.38 -11.46 -40.69
C ASP A 184 -31.66 -10.17 -41.08
N SER A 185 -32.04 -9.03 -40.48
CA SER A 185 -31.46 -7.71 -40.80
C SER A 185 -30.68 -7.09 -39.63
N MET A 186 -30.27 -7.88 -38.63
CA MET A 186 -29.47 -7.39 -37.50
C MET A 186 -28.09 -8.03 -37.47
N CYS A 187 -27.09 -7.26 -37.04
CA CYS A 187 -25.75 -7.78 -36.77
C CYS A 187 -25.84 -8.79 -35.62
N ALA A 188 -25.40 -10.03 -35.84
CA ALA A 188 -25.46 -11.08 -34.84
C ALA A 188 -24.63 -10.74 -33.58
N TRP A 189 -23.58 -9.93 -33.73
CA TRP A 189 -22.72 -9.51 -32.64
C TRP A 189 -23.24 -8.26 -31.92
N CYS A 190 -23.33 -7.12 -32.61
CA CYS A 190 -23.68 -5.85 -31.94
C CYS A 190 -25.18 -5.53 -31.95
N ARG A 191 -26.02 -6.41 -32.51
CA ARG A 191 -27.48 -6.27 -32.65
C ARG A 191 -27.94 -4.99 -33.38
N MET A 192 -27.03 -4.26 -34.03
CA MET A 192 -27.39 -3.10 -34.85
C MET A 192 -28.06 -3.53 -36.16
N SER A 193 -29.03 -2.73 -36.61
CA SER A 193 -29.64 -2.90 -37.93
C SER A 193 -28.60 -2.80 -39.05
N LEU A 194 -28.70 -3.75 -39.99
CA LEU A 194 -27.86 -3.88 -41.17
C LEU A 194 -28.48 -3.22 -42.40
N HIS A 195 -29.65 -2.59 -42.27
CA HIS A 195 -30.32 -1.93 -43.37
C HIS A 195 -29.42 -0.83 -43.98
N ARG A 196 -29.14 -0.94 -45.29
CA ARG A 196 -28.22 -0.07 -46.07
C ARG A 196 -26.73 -0.13 -45.68
N ARG A 197 -26.30 -1.14 -44.94
CA ARG A 197 -24.89 -1.34 -44.59
C ARG A 197 -24.31 -2.52 -45.37
N ARG A 198 -23.01 -2.50 -45.65
CA ARG A 198 -22.31 -3.67 -46.14
C ARG A 198 -22.34 -4.74 -45.05
N THR A 199 -22.83 -5.93 -45.41
CA THR A 199 -23.00 -7.08 -44.53
C THR A 199 -22.03 -8.19 -44.89
N HIS A 200 -21.62 -8.95 -43.90
CA HIS A 200 -20.75 -10.12 -44.05
C HIS A 200 -21.37 -11.31 -43.37
N VAL A 201 -21.24 -12.50 -43.95
CA VAL A 201 -21.74 -13.73 -43.34
C VAL A 201 -20.70 -14.21 -42.31
N ALA A 202 -21.15 -14.58 -41.12
CA ALA A 202 -20.29 -15.21 -40.11
C ALA A 202 -20.01 -16.67 -40.50
N SER A 203 -18.85 -16.91 -41.12
CA SER A 203 -18.40 -18.24 -41.58
C SER A 203 -16.99 -18.55 -41.10
N GLY A 204 -16.68 -19.83 -40.89
CA GLY A 204 -15.34 -20.28 -40.48
C GLY A 204 -14.92 -19.73 -39.11
N PRO A 205 -13.64 -19.37 -38.89
CA PRO A 205 -13.13 -18.88 -37.60
C PRO A 205 -13.87 -17.66 -37.05
N VAL A 206 -14.40 -16.80 -37.94
CA VAL A 206 -15.24 -15.65 -37.58
C VAL A 206 -16.53 -16.07 -36.91
N ARG A 207 -17.10 -17.22 -37.32
CA ARG A 207 -18.33 -17.74 -36.72
C ARG A 207 -18.07 -18.18 -35.28
N ASP A 208 -16.97 -18.89 -35.05
CA ASP A 208 -16.60 -19.42 -33.73
C ASP A 208 -16.32 -18.29 -32.73
N GLU A 209 -15.57 -17.28 -33.16
CA GLU A 209 -15.27 -16.08 -32.37
C GLU A 209 -16.55 -15.30 -32.00
N VAL A 210 -17.47 -15.16 -32.95
CA VAL A 210 -18.76 -14.51 -32.69
C VAL A 210 -19.62 -15.34 -31.75
N ALA A 211 -19.70 -16.66 -31.95
CA ALA A 211 -20.47 -17.58 -31.12
C ALA A 211 -19.98 -17.56 -29.66
N ALA A 212 -18.66 -17.57 -29.45
CA ALA A 212 -18.05 -17.48 -28.11
C ALA A 212 -18.46 -16.18 -27.39
N ARG A 213 -18.53 -15.06 -28.12
CA ARG A 213 -18.88 -13.75 -27.54
C ARG A 213 -20.37 -13.55 -27.25
N ILE A 214 -21.25 -14.25 -27.93
CA ILE A 214 -22.70 -14.12 -27.72
C ILE A 214 -23.29 -15.21 -26.80
N TYR A 215 -22.45 -16.10 -26.26
CA TYR A 215 -22.85 -17.15 -25.33
C TYR A 215 -23.66 -16.58 -24.15
N PRO A 216 -24.82 -17.17 -23.79
CA PRO A 216 -25.31 -18.49 -24.19
C PRO A 216 -26.22 -18.53 -25.44
N ASN A 217 -26.31 -17.45 -26.22
CA ASN A 217 -27.24 -17.42 -27.36
C ASN A 217 -26.70 -18.24 -28.55
N GLU A 218 -27.58 -19.03 -29.18
CA GLU A 218 -27.24 -19.76 -30.41
C GLU A 218 -27.09 -18.81 -31.61
N LEU A 219 -26.04 -19.03 -32.40
CA LEU A 219 -25.76 -18.25 -33.61
C LEU A 219 -26.46 -18.89 -34.82
N PRO A 220 -27.41 -18.19 -35.49
CA PRO A 220 -28.10 -18.73 -36.66
C PRO A 220 -27.16 -19.15 -37.80
N GLU A 221 -27.58 -20.08 -38.66
CA GLU A 221 -26.76 -20.61 -39.76
C GLU A 221 -26.28 -19.52 -40.72
N HIS A 222 -27.12 -18.52 -41.00
CA HIS A 222 -26.81 -17.40 -41.90
C HIS A 222 -26.65 -16.07 -41.15
N ALA A 223 -26.06 -16.10 -39.95
CA ALA A 223 -25.84 -14.91 -39.14
C ALA A 223 -25.02 -13.86 -39.90
N LEU A 224 -25.56 -12.64 -39.98
CA LEU A 224 -24.92 -11.51 -40.64
C LEU A 224 -24.19 -10.61 -39.64
N LEU A 225 -23.06 -10.05 -40.04
CA LEU A 225 -22.26 -9.08 -39.31
C LEU A 225 -22.21 -7.75 -40.05
N CYS A 226 -22.17 -6.64 -39.33
CA CYS A 226 -21.80 -5.36 -39.91
C CYS A 226 -20.29 -5.32 -40.20
N SER A 227 -19.86 -4.51 -41.16
CA SER A 227 -18.43 -4.38 -41.50
C SER A 227 -17.52 -4.19 -40.30
N ASN A 228 -17.90 -3.36 -39.32
CA ASN A 228 -17.06 -3.12 -38.14
C ASN A 228 -16.93 -4.35 -37.24
N CYS A 229 -18.02 -5.11 -37.04
CA CYS A 229 -17.96 -6.35 -36.26
C CYS A 229 -17.21 -7.45 -37.01
N TRP A 230 -17.33 -7.49 -38.34
CA TRP A 230 -16.58 -8.42 -39.17
C TRP A 230 -15.07 -8.12 -39.15
N THR A 231 -14.67 -6.87 -39.37
CA THR A 231 -13.27 -6.44 -39.25
C THR A 231 -12.74 -6.70 -37.85
N ARG A 232 -13.51 -6.39 -36.81
CA ARG A 232 -13.11 -6.68 -35.44
C ARG A 232 -13.00 -8.18 -35.16
N ALA A 233 -13.86 -9.03 -35.73
CA ALA A 233 -13.70 -10.48 -35.62
C ALA A 233 -12.37 -10.92 -36.22
N HIS A 234 -12.09 -10.45 -37.43
CA HIS A 234 -10.84 -10.73 -38.13
C HIS A 234 -9.62 -10.20 -37.38
N GLU A 235 -9.65 -8.99 -36.84
CA GLU A 235 -8.57 -8.45 -36.01
C GLU A 235 -8.36 -9.27 -34.74
N ASN A 236 -9.41 -9.82 -34.11
CA ASN A 236 -9.23 -10.71 -32.95
C ASN A 236 -8.66 -12.06 -33.37
N ILE A 237 -9.07 -12.61 -34.51
CA ILE A 237 -8.52 -13.86 -35.05
C ILE A 237 -7.07 -13.67 -35.48
N GLU A 238 -6.76 -12.55 -36.13
CA GLU A 238 -5.40 -12.17 -36.51
C GLU A 238 -4.56 -11.87 -35.28
N MET A 239 -5.10 -11.23 -34.24
CA MET A 239 -4.40 -11.08 -32.95
C MET A 239 -4.19 -12.44 -32.26
N GLU A 240 -5.15 -13.35 -32.29
CA GLU A 240 -4.99 -14.71 -31.76
C GLU A 240 -4.00 -15.54 -32.59
N GLN A 241 -3.88 -15.28 -33.90
CA GLN A 241 -2.89 -15.91 -34.78
C GLN A 241 -1.51 -15.23 -34.73
N GLU A 242 -1.42 -13.92 -34.48
CA GLU A 242 -0.18 -13.17 -34.26
C GLU A 242 0.40 -13.43 -32.86
N VAL A 243 -0.45 -13.75 -31.87
CA VAL A 243 -0.01 -14.33 -30.58
C VAL A 243 0.63 -15.72 -30.79
N VAL A 244 0.41 -16.38 -31.94
CA VAL A 244 1.01 -17.68 -32.27
C VAL A 244 2.24 -17.57 -33.19
N GLN A 245 2.51 -16.42 -33.84
CA GLN A 245 3.58 -16.35 -34.86
C GLN A 245 4.64 -15.24 -34.72
N PHE A 246 4.66 -14.43 -33.65
CA PHE A 246 5.84 -13.60 -33.32
C PHE A 246 6.16 -13.60 -31.81
N ASP A 247 6.50 -14.78 -31.29
CA ASP A 247 7.78 -15.01 -30.58
C ASP A 247 7.92 -16.52 -30.27
N ILE A 248 8.32 -17.30 -31.29
CA ILE A 248 9.17 -18.47 -31.02
C ILE A 248 10.61 -17.95 -30.99
N GLN A 249 10.91 -17.10 -30.00
CA GLN A 249 12.13 -17.34 -29.25
C GLN A 249 11.87 -18.65 -28.48
N PRO A 250 12.85 -19.58 -28.36
CA PRO A 250 12.70 -20.69 -27.43
C PRO A 250 12.23 -20.08 -26.10
N PRO A 251 11.28 -20.70 -25.37
CA PRO A 251 10.74 -20.11 -24.16
C PRO A 251 11.92 -19.57 -23.38
N SER A 252 11.93 -18.26 -23.12
CA SER A 252 12.95 -17.67 -22.25
C SER A 252 12.85 -18.50 -21.00
N ALA A 253 13.75 -19.47 -20.84
CA ALA A 253 13.53 -20.62 -19.97
C ALA A 253 13.21 -20.04 -18.61
N SER A 254 11.93 -20.10 -18.25
CA SER A 254 11.44 -19.39 -17.09
C SER A 254 11.69 -20.36 -15.96
N ILE A 255 12.63 -19.99 -15.12
CA ILE A 255 13.09 -20.84 -14.04
C ILE A 255 12.35 -20.40 -12.79
N THR A 256 11.71 -21.36 -12.12
CA THR A 256 11.18 -21.10 -10.78
C THR A 256 12.35 -21.13 -9.81
N LEU A 257 12.55 -20.05 -9.07
CA LEU A 257 13.60 -19.95 -8.06
C LEU A 257 12.97 -20.00 -6.67
N ASP A 258 13.00 -21.16 -6.04
CA ASP A 258 12.46 -21.33 -4.69
C ASP A 258 13.23 -20.46 -3.68
N GLY A 259 12.47 -19.76 -2.83
CA GLY A 259 13.01 -18.85 -1.82
C GLY A 259 13.39 -17.46 -2.34
N PHE A 260 13.22 -17.18 -3.63
CA PHE A 260 13.32 -15.83 -4.20
C PHE A 260 12.03 -15.47 -4.93
N THR A 261 11.66 -14.20 -4.87
CA THR A 261 10.53 -13.66 -5.66
C THR A 261 10.92 -12.37 -6.36
N HIS A 262 10.12 -11.90 -7.30
CA HIS A 262 10.35 -10.63 -7.96
C HIS A 262 9.09 -9.77 -8.03
N THR A 263 9.30 -8.46 -8.03
CA THR A 263 8.24 -7.48 -8.25
C THR A 263 7.77 -7.50 -9.70
N THR A 264 6.52 -7.16 -9.97
CA THR A 264 6.06 -6.86 -11.33
C THR A 264 6.83 -5.67 -11.93
N GLN A 265 6.93 -5.60 -13.25
CA GLN A 265 7.44 -4.40 -13.93
C GLN A 265 6.34 -3.34 -13.95
N THR A 266 6.53 -2.25 -13.20
CA THR A 266 5.45 -1.27 -12.99
C THR A 266 5.93 0.15 -13.27
N SER A 267 5.54 0.73 -14.40
CA SER A 267 5.85 2.13 -14.71
C SER A 267 4.82 3.12 -14.12
N THR A 268 3.61 2.65 -13.80
CA THR A 268 2.43 3.49 -13.51
C THR A 268 2.01 3.52 -12.05
N HIS A 269 2.53 2.62 -11.19
CA HIS A 269 2.25 2.57 -9.76
C HIS A 269 3.46 2.12 -8.95
N CYS A 270 3.39 2.35 -7.63
CA CYS A 270 4.38 1.83 -6.68
C CYS A 270 4.41 0.28 -6.75
N PHE A 271 5.59 -0.34 -6.64
CA PHE A 271 5.74 -1.79 -6.70
C PHE A 271 5.13 -2.49 -5.47
N VAL A 272 4.97 -1.76 -4.38
CA VAL A 272 4.28 -2.22 -3.17
C VAL A 272 2.79 -2.40 -3.49
N PRO A 273 2.22 -3.61 -3.36
CA PRO A 273 0.83 -3.84 -3.72
C PRO A 273 -0.15 -3.01 -2.87
N ALA A 274 -1.30 -2.67 -3.45
CA ALA A 274 -2.33 -1.81 -2.85
C ALA A 274 -1.89 -0.38 -2.47
N CYS A 275 -0.70 0.07 -2.90
CA CYS A 275 -0.26 1.45 -2.70
C CYS A 275 -0.91 2.40 -3.72
N ASN A 276 -1.69 3.37 -3.22
CA ASN A 276 -2.40 4.37 -4.04
C ASN A 276 -1.72 5.74 -4.06
N ASN A 277 -0.55 5.89 -3.45
CA ASN A 277 0.23 7.12 -3.52
C ASN A 277 0.51 7.48 -4.99
N VAL A 278 0.70 8.77 -5.31
CA VAL A 278 0.83 9.24 -6.71
C VAL A 278 2.26 9.31 -7.20
N GLU A 279 3.25 9.34 -6.31
CA GLU A 279 4.64 9.54 -6.71
C GLU A 279 5.25 8.29 -7.34
N ARG A 280 6.04 8.49 -8.40
CA ARG A 280 6.59 7.42 -9.24
C ARG A 280 8.10 7.56 -9.38
N ASN A 281 8.81 7.50 -8.27
CA ASN A 281 10.27 7.51 -8.32
C ASN A 281 10.76 6.15 -8.84
N ARG A 282 11.79 6.14 -9.69
CA ARG A 282 12.53 4.91 -9.96
C ARG A 282 13.11 4.37 -8.66
N VAL A 283 13.02 3.05 -8.43
CA VAL A 283 13.60 2.45 -7.22
C VAL A 283 15.12 2.62 -7.28
N PRO A 284 15.74 3.31 -6.31
CA PRO A 284 17.19 3.48 -6.28
C PRO A 284 17.89 2.13 -6.18
N GLU A 285 19.06 2.02 -6.80
CA GLU A 285 19.81 0.77 -6.86
C GLU A 285 20.16 0.22 -5.48
N TYR A 286 20.57 1.08 -4.54
CA TYR A 286 20.84 0.67 -3.16
C TYR A 286 19.62 0.01 -2.49
N LEU A 287 18.42 0.51 -2.79
CA LEU A 287 17.19 0.01 -2.19
C LEU A 287 16.83 -1.36 -2.77
N ARG A 288 17.03 -1.55 -4.08
CA ARG A 288 16.85 -2.85 -4.75
C ARG A 288 17.78 -3.91 -4.13
N ARG A 289 19.03 -3.55 -3.85
CA ARG A 289 20.02 -4.44 -3.19
C ARG A 289 19.63 -4.79 -1.77
N ILE A 290 19.21 -3.80 -0.98
CA ILE A 290 18.78 -4.02 0.41
C ILE A 290 17.61 -5.01 0.44
N ILE A 291 16.57 -4.76 -0.37
CA ILE A 291 15.37 -5.62 -0.44
C ILE A 291 15.73 -7.04 -0.93
N LEU A 292 16.61 -7.16 -1.92
CA LEU A 292 17.07 -8.47 -2.40
C LEU A 292 17.81 -9.26 -1.30
N LYS A 293 18.60 -8.58 -0.46
CA LYS A 293 19.37 -9.23 0.61
C LYS A 293 18.54 -9.58 1.83
N SER A 294 17.66 -8.68 2.27
CA SER A 294 16.90 -8.88 3.50
C SER A 294 15.65 -9.73 3.26
N GLU A 295 14.91 -9.46 2.19
CA GLU A 295 13.61 -10.09 1.92
C GLU A 295 13.68 -11.17 0.83
N LYS A 296 14.83 -11.33 0.15
CA LYS A 296 14.96 -12.22 -1.03
C LYS A 296 14.02 -11.85 -2.18
N ILE A 297 13.71 -10.56 -2.31
CA ILE A 297 12.82 -10.03 -3.35
C ILE A 297 13.65 -9.24 -4.37
N PHE A 298 13.67 -9.68 -5.62
CA PHE A 298 14.25 -8.97 -6.74
C PHE A 298 13.32 -7.86 -7.23
N VAL A 299 13.71 -6.62 -6.97
CA VAL A 299 13.00 -5.45 -7.50
C VAL A 299 13.48 -5.16 -8.93
N THR A 300 12.55 -5.15 -9.88
CA THR A 300 12.87 -4.98 -11.31
C THR A 300 13.36 -3.56 -11.62
N GLU A 301 14.11 -3.39 -12.72
CA GLU A 301 14.73 -2.10 -13.08
C GLU A 301 13.71 -0.98 -13.37
N ASN A 302 12.53 -1.38 -13.82
CA ASN A 302 11.42 -0.50 -14.18
C ASN A 302 10.43 -0.29 -13.04
N ALA A 303 10.61 -0.94 -11.89
CA ALA A 303 9.77 -0.72 -10.72
C ALA A 303 9.78 0.76 -10.31
N ARG A 304 8.67 1.18 -9.70
CA ARG A 304 8.50 2.53 -9.14
C ARG A 304 8.19 2.46 -7.65
N VAL A 305 8.59 3.48 -6.90
CA VAL A 305 8.33 3.59 -5.46
C VAL A 305 7.87 5.01 -5.12
N CYS A 306 6.85 5.14 -4.26
CA CYS A 306 6.40 6.44 -3.78
C CYS A 306 7.36 7.01 -2.72
N ASN A 307 7.22 8.29 -2.36
CA ASN A 307 8.11 8.93 -1.38
C ASN A 307 8.02 8.29 0.01
N GLU A 308 6.81 7.88 0.41
CA GLU A 308 6.57 7.21 1.69
C GLU A 308 7.34 5.89 1.79
N HIS A 309 7.13 4.97 0.84
CA HIS A 309 7.82 3.68 0.80
C HIS A 309 9.32 3.83 0.55
N LYS A 310 9.76 4.83 -0.23
CA LYS A 310 11.18 5.13 -0.44
C LYS A 310 11.90 5.47 0.87
N CYS A 311 11.19 6.04 1.85
CA CYS A 311 11.76 6.42 3.15
C CYS A 311 11.63 5.33 4.22
N LEU A 312 10.98 4.20 3.91
CA LEU A 312 10.93 3.06 4.82
C LEU A 312 12.27 2.36 4.88
N TYR A 313 12.58 1.88 6.08
CA TYR A 313 13.83 1.17 6.36
C TYR A 313 13.61 -0.32 6.64
N ASN A 314 12.38 -0.70 6.99
CA ASN A 314 11.97 -2.08 7.21
C ASN A 314 11.02 -2.49 6.07
N TRP A 315 11.34 -3.61 5.44
CA TRP A 315 10.62 -4.19 4.31
C TRP A 315 10.04 -5.57 4.61
N GLU A 316 10.10 -6.06 5.86
CA GLU A 316 9.54 -7.35 6.31
C GLU A 316 8.04 -7.51 5.99
N PHE A 317 7.31 -6.40 5.82
CA PHE A 317 5.90 -6.45 5.42
C PHE A 317 5.71 -6.97 3.99
N LEU A 318 6.75 -6.96 3.15
CA LEU A 318 6.69 -7.47 1.78
C LEU A 318 6.48 -8.99 1.75
N ASP A 319 6.94 -9.74 2.76
CA ASP A 319 6.70 -11.19 2.87
C ASP A 319 5.21 -11.56 2.90
N GLN A 320 4.35 -10.61 3.30
CA GLN A 320 2.90 -10.79 3.33
C GLN A 320 2.27 -10.72 1.93
N HIS A 321 3.04 -10.39 0.91
CA HIS A 321 2.57 -10.12 -0.45
C HIS A 321 2.99 -11.24 -1.40
N GLN A 322 2.08 -11.63 -2.29
CA GLN A 322 2.34 -12.66 -3.29
C GLN A 322 3.07 -12.04 -4.49
N PHE A 323 4.40 -12.14 -4.48
CA PHE A 323 5.25 -11.84 -5.62
C PHE A 323 5.50 -13.11 -6.45
N SER A 324 5.84 -12.95 -7.73
CA SER A 324 6.13 -14.08 -8.63
C SER A 324 7.49 -14.69 -8.27
N ASN A 325 7.59 -16.02 -8.29
CA ASN A 325 8.84 -16.78 -8.13
C ASN A 325 9.41 -17.30 -9.45
N THR A 326 8.80 -16.93 -10.57
CA THR A 326 9.20 -17.36 -11.91
C THR A 326 10.07 -16.29 -12.56
N PHE A 327 11.31 -16.61 -12.90
CA PHE A 327 12.28 -15.65 -13.42
C PHE A 327 12.68 -15.99 -14.85
N THR A 328 12.85 -14.95 -15.66
CA THR A 328 13.52 -15.06 -16.95
C THR A 328 15.04 -15.06 -16.78
N LYS A 329 15.77 -15.61 -17.77
CA LYS A 329 17.24 -15.54 -17.83
C LYS A 329 17.77 -14.12 -17.57
N ASN A 330 17.15 -13.10 -18.18
CA ASN A 330 17.57 -11.70 -18.03
C ASN A 330 17.38 -11.19 -16.60
N GLU A 331 16.29 -11.58 -15.93
CA GLU A 331 16.05 -11.19 -14.54
C GLU A 331 17.04 -11.87 -13.59
N ILE A 332 17.39 -13.13 -13.83
CA ILE A 332 18.44 -13.83 -13.07
C ILE A 332 19.79 -13.16 -13.29
N GLU A 333 20.16 -12.83 -14.53
CA GLU A 333 21.40 -12.10 -14.81
C GLU A 333 21.43 -10.72 -14.14
N SER A 334 20.34 -9.96 -14.17
CA SER A 334 20.25 -8.66 -13.48
C SER A 334 20.30 -8.82 -11.97
N MET A 335 19.66 -9.86 -11.41
CA MET A 335 19.73 -10.19 -9.99
C MET A 335 21.18 -10.51 -9.56
N LEU A 336 21.90 -11.31 -10.36
CA LEU A 336 23.30 -11.65 -10.11
C LEU A 336 24.22 -10.43 -10.25
N LYS A 337 24.01 -9.57 -11.24
CA LYS A 337 24.74 -8.30 -11.37
C LYS A 337 24.55 -7.43 -10.13
N LEU A 338 23.32 -7.36 -9.61
CA LEU A 338 23.01 -6.67 -8.35
C LEU A 338 23.61 -7.33 -7.10
N SER A 339 23.92 -8.63 -7.10
CA SER A 339 24.57 -9.27 -5.96
C SER A 339 26.10 -9.24 -6.06
N ILE A 340 26.68 -9.26 -7.27
CA ILE A 340 28.14 -9.32 -7.46
C ILE A 340 28.80 -7.96 -7.18
N GLN A 341 28.13 -6.85 -7.50
CA GLN A 341 28.63 -5.49 -7.25
C GLN A 341 28.57 -5.06 -5.76
N ASP A 342 28.55 -6.03 -4.84
CA ASP A 342 28.25 -5.86 -3.42
C ASP A 342 29.29 -5.09 -2.61
N ASN A 343 30.51 -4.96 -3.12
CA ASN A 343 31.62 -4.42 -2.33
C ASN A 343 31.61 -2.89 -2.19
N GLU A 344 30.89 -2.14 -3.03
CA GLU A 344 31.04 -0.67 -3.06
C GLU A 344 29.84 0.10 -2.52
N ILE A 345 28.61 -0.40 -2.68
CA ILE A 345 27.40 0.41 -2.40
C ILE A 345 26.90 0.27 -0.96
N ASN A 346 27.20 -0.81 -0.24
CA ASN A 346 26.75 -1.00 1.15
C ASN A 346 27.78 -0.59 2.21
N GLN A 347 28.96 -0.13 1.81
CA GLN A 347 29.97 0.32 2.76
C GLN A 347 29.64 1.74 3.24
N LEU A 348 29.28 1.84 4.52
CA LEU A 348 29.10 3.12 5.18
C LEU A 348 30.45 3.63 5.70
N ASP A 349 31.26 4.21 4.81
CA ASP A 349 32.48 4.89 5.22
C ASP A 349 32.22 6.35 5.62
N PHE A 350 31.90 6.56 6.89
CA PHE A 350 31.71 7.90 7.44
C PHE A 350 33.00 8.75 7.47
N ASN A 351 34.19 8.18 7.24
CA ASN A 351 35.38 9.01 7.05
C ASN A 351 35.36 9.70 5.69
N ASN A 352 34.88 9.00 4.66
CA ASN A 352 34.67 9.51 3.31
C ASN A 352 33.17 9.68 2.97
N MET A 353 32.47 10.57 3.69
CA MET A 353 31.04 10.81 3.45
C MET A 353 30.71 11.26 2.01
N SER A 354 31.69 11.75 1.26
CA SER A 354 31.51 12.17 -0.13
C SER A 354 31.26 10.98 -1.07
N SER A 355 31.77 9.78 -0.75
CA SER A 355 31.57 8.58 -1.57
C SER A 355 30.21 7.91 -1.35
N ILE A 356 29.55 8.17 -0.22
CA ILE A 356 28.24 7.59 0.10
C ILE A 356 27.16 8.35 -0.68
N ASP A 357 26.23 7.67 -1.35
CA ASP A 357 25.05 8.34 -1.95
C ASP A 357 24.21 9.07 -0.87
N GLU A 358 23.66 10.26 -1.18
CA GLU A 358 22.85 11.03 -0.22
C GLU A 358 21.58 10.27 0.21
N GLY A 359 20.95 9.57 -0.74
CA GLY A 359 19.77 8.75 -0.47
C GLY A 359 20.10 7.59 0.46
N LEU A 360 21.21 6.89 0.21
CA LEU A 360 21.71 5.83 1.07
C LEU A 360 22.10 6.33 2.47
N PHE A 361 22.81 7.47 2.54
CA PHE A 361 23.21 8.07 3.80
C PHE A 361 21.99 8.41 4.66
N LYS A 362 20.98 9.05 4.04
CA LYS A 362 19.72 9.40 4.70
C LYS A 362 18.89 8.18 5.06
N PHE A 363 18.92 7.11 4.26
CA PHE A 363 18.26 5.86 4.58
C PHE A 363 18.78 5.27 5.90
N TRP A 364 20.10 5.19 6.04
CA TRP A 364 20.74 4.58 7.21
C TRP A 364 20.72 5.47 8.45
N THR A 365 20.92 6.78 8.31
CA THR A 365 21.02 7.72 9.45
C THR A 365 19.71 8.42 9.79
N GLY A 366 18.76 8.47 8.85
CA GLY A 366 17.53 9.25 8.94
C GLY A 366 17.70 10.76 8.69
N ILE A 367 18.92 11.26 8.44
CA ILE A 367 19.22 12.69 8.21
C ILE A 367 20.09 12.90 6.98
N THR A 368 20.11 14.13 6.47
CA THR A 368 21.00 14.51 5.37
C THR A 368 22.45 14.68 5.86
N LYS A 369 23.41 14.64 4.93
CA LYS A 369 24.83 14.87 5.25
C LYS A 369 25.08 16.24 5.88
N ASP A 370 24.38 17.28 5.42
CA ASP A 370 24.50 18.62 5.99
C ASP A 370 24.07 18.66 7.46
N ASN A 371 22.93 18.04 7.77
CA ASN A 371 22.46 17.94 9.15
C ASN A 371 23.42 17.12 10.01
N PHE A 372 24.01 16.06 9.46
CA PHE A 372 25.02 15.27 10.15
C PHE A 372 26.25 16.10 10.51
N ILE A 373 26.79 16.88 9.57
CA ILE A 373 27.96 17.76 9.80
C ILE A 373 27.64 18.81 10.85
N ASN A 374 26.45 19.42 10.79
CA ASN A 374 26.02 20.40 11.78
C ASN A 374 26.00 19.81 13.20
N ILE A 375 25.46 18.60 13.36
CA ILE A 375 25.46 17.90 14.66
C ILE A 375 26.88 17.61 15.11
N LEU A 376 27.71 17.07 14.20
CA LEU A 376 29.08 16.70 14.50
C LEU A 376 29.90 17.89 15.00
N ASN A 377 29.83 19.04 14.32
CA ASN A 377 30.56 20.25 14.70
C ASN A 377 30.21 20.70 16.12
N VAL A 378 28.95 20.50 16.52
CA VAL A 378 28.44 20.89 17.83
C VAL A 378 28.87 19.93 18.93
N ILE A 379 28.85 18.61 18.68
CA ILE A 379 29.20 17.60 19.70
C ILE A 379 30.68 17.19 19.68
N SER A 380 31.43 17.57 18.65
CA SER A 380 32.85 17.24 18.47
C SER A 380 33.71 17.52 19.72
N PRO A 381 33.54 18.66 20.44
CA PRO A 381 34.29 18.91 21.67
C PRO A 381 34.01 17.89 22.80
N ALA A 382 32.84 17.28 22.80
CA ALA A 382 32.44 16.28 23.80
C ALA A 382 32.76 14.83 23.37
N LEU A 383 33.11 14.61 22.10
CA LEU A 383 33.47 13.29 21.57
C LEU A 383 34.95 12.97 21.84
N THR A 384 35.20 12.12 22.83
CA THR A 384 36.56 11.74 23.29
C THR A 384 37.25 10.68 22.42
N CYS A 385 36.72 10.37 21.24
CA CYS A 385 37.27 9.32 20.37
C CYS A 385 37.89 9.91 19.08
N LYS A 386 38.91 9.23 18.53
CA LYS A 386 39.58 9.67 17.29
C LYS A 386 38.63 9.71 16.08
N ASN A 387 37.75 8.72 15.95
CA ASN A 387 36.86 8.57 14.80
C ASN A 387 35.47 9.14 15.11
N GLN A 388 35.39 10.46 15.31
CA GLN A 388 34.17 11.15 15.72
C GLN A 388 33.01 10.99 14.72
N LYS A 389 33.30 11.08 13.41
CA LYS A 389 32.32 10.84 12.33
C LYS A 389 31.73 9.43 12.41
N ILE A 390 32.59 8.42 12.54
CA ILE A 390 32.15 7.03 12.69
C ILE A 390 31.32 6.84 13.96
N ALA A 391 31.72 7.44 15.09
CA ALA A 391 31.00 7.31 16.36
C ALA A 391 29.57 7.86 16.25
N LEU A 392 29.40 9.07 15.69
CA LEU A 392 28.09 9.65 15.46
C LEU A 392 27.30 8.85 14.42
N GLY A 393 27.94 8.41 13.33
CA GLY A 393 27.34 7.59 12.29
C GLY A 393 26.75 6.29 12.84
N ILE A 394 27.55 5.52 13.57
CA ILE A 394 27.12 4.28 14.25
C ILE A 394 25.94 4.55 15.18
N TYR A 395 25.99 5.63 15.96
CA TYR A 395 24.90 5.97 16.87
C TYR A 395 23.60 6.26 16.13
N LEU A 396 23.64 7.06 15.06
CA LEU A 396 22.46 7.40 14.26
C LEU A 396 21.92 6.19 13.52
N VAL A 397 22.80 5.35 12.94
CA VAL A 397 22.39 4.08 12.32
C VAL A 397 21.68 3.19 13.33
N LYS A 398 22.29 2.97 14.50
CA LYS A 398 21.67 2.14 15.54
C LYS A 398 20.35 2.71 16.03
N ALA A 399 20.29 4.02 16.25
CA ALA A 399 19.08 4.71 16.66
C ALA A 399 17.99 4.55 15.60
N ARG A 400 18.34 4.66 14.31
CA ARG A 400 17.40 4.62 13.20
C ARG A 400 16.89 3.21 12.88
N THR A 401 17.75 2.21 12.89
CA THR A 401 17.41 0.84 12.46
C THR A 401 17.02 -0.08 13.62
N GLY A 402 17.56 0.16 14.81
CA GLY A 402 17.42 -0.77 15.93
C GLY A 402 18.29 -2.02 15.80
N ASP A 403 19.18 -2.09 14.80
CA ASP A 403 20.00 -3.28 14.51
C ASP A 403 20.87 -3.72 15.70
N SER A 404 21.14 -5.02 15.78
CA SER A 404 22.02 -5.61 16.79
C SER A 404 23.46 -5.07 16.67
N HIS A 405 24.25 -5.18 17.75
CA HIS A 405 25.66 -4.76 17.68
C HIS A 405 26.46 -5.59 16.68
N GLU A 406 26.09 -6.85 16.49
CA GLU A 406 26.67 -7.79 15.54
C GLU A 406 26.46 -7.31 14.10
N ARG A 407 25.21 -6.96 13.75
CA ARG A 407 24.88 -6.47 12.40
C ARG A 407 25.58 -5.15 12.09
N ILE A 408 25.60 -4.22 13.06
CA ILE A 408 26.30 -2.95 12.91
C ILE A 408 27.82 -3.16 12.83
N ALA A 409 28.38 -4.10 13.59
CA ALA A 409 29.78 -4.48 13.50
C ALA A 409 30.15 -4.97 12.09
N SER A 410 29.32 -5.83 11.49
CA SER A 410 29.48 -6.26 10.09
C SER A 410 29.38 -5.10 9.09
N LEU A 411 28.39 -4.21 9.25
CA LEU A 411 28.17 -3.07 8.35
C LEU A 411 29.33 -2.06 8.33
N PHE A 412 29.98 -1.85 9.47
CA PHE A 412 31.09 -0.91 9.62
C PHE A 412 32.47 -1.59 9.59
N HIS A 413 32.54 -2.91 9.42
CA HIS A 413 33.77 -3.70 9.52
C HIS A 413 34.56 -3.46 10.82
N LEU A 414 33.84 -3.38 11.94
CA LEU A 414 34.42 -3.15 13.27
C LEU A 414 34.10 -4.31 14.20
N THR A 415 34.87 -4.45 15.28
CA THR A 415 34.55 -5.42 16.33
C THR A 415 33.34 -4.97 17.16
N LYS A 416 32.56 -5.91 17.69
CA LYS A 416 31.43 -5.64 18.60
C LYS A 416 31.84 -4.78 19.81
N SER A 417 33.04 -4.98 20.35
CA SER A 417 33.61 -4.18 21.44
C SER A 417 33.86 -2.72 21.01
N SER A 418 34.36 -2.51 19.79
CA SER A 418 34.53 -1.17 19.21
C SER A 418 33.19 -0.47 19.01
N ILE A 419 32.19 -1.17 18.45
CA ILE A 419 30.82 -0.64 18.31
C ILE A 419 30.26 -0.20 19.67
N THR A 420 30.34 -1.06 20.69
CA THR A 420 29.83 -0.77 22.03
C THR A 420 30.51 0.46 22.64
N ARG A 421 31.84 0.57 22.51
CA ARG A 421 32.60 1.72 22.99
C ARG A 421 32.20 3.02 22.27
N LEU A 422 32.11 2.98 20.93
CA LEU A 422 31.78 4.15 20.11
C LEU A 422 30.34 4.63 20.37
N LEU A 423 29.39 3.70 20.50
CA LEU A 423 28.01 4.01 20.89
C LEU A 423 27.93 4.72 22.24
N ARG A 424 28.68 4.23 23.24
CA ARG A 424 28.70 4.86 24.57
C ARG A 424 29.25 6.29 24.50
N VAL A 425 30.39 6.49 23.83
CA VAL A 425 31.01 7.81 23.70
C VAL A 425 30.10 8.79 22.96
N ALA A 426 29.47 8.36 21.85
CA ALA A 426 28.54 9.18 21.10
C ALA A 426 27.29 9.54 21.93
N LYS A 427 26.73 8.55 22.65
CA LYS A 427 25.58 8.75 23.55
C LYS A 427 25.90 9.77 24.64
N GLU A 428 27.04 9.65 25.32
CA GLU A 428 27.44 10.57 26.39
C GLU A 428 27.67 12.00 25.85
N ALA A 429 28.31 12.13 24.70
CA ALA A 429 28.53 13.43 24.06
C ALA A 429 27.21 14.12 23.68
N LEU A 430 26.28 13.35 23.11
CA LEU A 430 24.93 13.81 22.79
C LEU A 430 24.17 14.23 24.05
N LEU A 431 24.13 13.40 25.09
CA LEU A 431 23.46 13.71 26.35
C LEU A 431 24.01 14.97 27.01
N ARG A 432 25.33 15.17 27.02
CA ARG A 432 25.96 16.40 27.55
C ARG A 432 25.53 17.63 26.77
N TYR A 433 25.45 17.53 25.45
CA TYR A 433 24.96 18.62 24.61
C TYR A 433 23.48 18.97 24.92
N PHE A 434 22.63 17.95 25.06
CA PHE A 434 21.22 18.15 25.38
C PHE A 434 21.00 18.74 26.78
N SER A 435 21.79 18.28 27.75
CA SER A 435 21.67 18.69 29.15
C SER A 435 22.22 20.10 29.41
N ASN A 436 23.27 20.52 28.69
CA ASN A 436 24.03 21.74 29.04
C ASN A 436 23.97 22.87 27.99
N GLY A 437 23.29 22.70 26.84
CA GLY A 437 23.28 23.72 25.78
C GLY A 437 22.35 24.93 26.02
N PRO A 438 22.66 26.14 25.52
CA PRO A 438 21.78 27.31 25.57
C PRO A 438 20.41 27.04 24.90
N ARG A 439 19.36 27.74 25.33
CA ARG A 439 17.97 27.66 24.82
C ARG A 439 17.81 28.33 23.45
N ASP A 440 18.60 27.92 22.46
CA ASP A 440 18.60 28.57 21.14
C ASP A 440 17.77 27.80 20.08
N THR A 441 17.27 28.56 19.11
CA THR A 441 16.46 28.17 17.94
C THR A 441 17.04 27.00 17.12
N SER A 442 18.37 26.83 17.11
CA SER A 442 19.06 25.66 16.54
C SER A 442 18.56 24.32 17.11
N LYS A 443 18.18 24.29 18.40
CA LYS A 443 17.60 23.10 19.04
C LYS A 443 16.24 22.71 18.44
N ARG A 444 15.41 23.65 17.96
CA ARG A 444 14.08 23.31 17.38
C ARG A 444 14.21 22.56 16.07
N ASN A 445 15.07 22.99 15.16
CA ASN A 445 15.30 22.30 13.88
C ASN A 445 15.91 20.91 14.14
N TYR A 446 16.80 20.81 15.11
CA TYR A 446 17.46 19.57 15.52
C TYR A 446 16.51 18.58 16.21
N TYR A 447 15.69 19.04 17.15
CA TYR A 447 14.63 18.22 17.76
C TYR A 447 13.57 17.84 16.73
N SER A 448 13.29 18.65 15.69
CA SER A 448 12.41 18.22 14.60
C SER A 448 13.01 17.08 13.78
N ALA A 449 14.33 17.10 13.53
CA ALA A 449 15.05 16.06 12.81
C ALA A 449 15.15 14.77 13.62
N LEU A 450 15.47 14.85 14.92
CA LEU A 450 15.43 13.72 15.83
C LEU A 450 14.00 13.20 16.04
N ARG A 451 13.01 14.09 16.18
CA ARG A 451 11.60 13.70 16.23
C ARG A 451 11.17 13.04 14.92
N HIS A 452 11.75 13.37 13.77
CA HIS A 452 11.53 12.62 12.52
C HIS A 452 12.21 11.24 12.51
N ILE A 453 13.43 11.12 13.03
CA ILE A 453 14.13 9.83 13.22
C ILE A 453 13.33 8.94 14.18
N PHE A 454 12.87 9.50 15.31
CA PHE A 454 12.18 8.82 16.41
C PHE A 454 10.64 8.69 16.24
N LYS A 455 10.01 9.47 15.35
CA LYS A 455 8.57 9.30 14.97
C LYS A 455 8.32 8.12 14.04
N SER A 456 9.37 7.56 13.42
CA SER A 456 9.21 6.22 12.84
C SER A 456 8.98 5.27 14.02
N LYS A 457 7.72 4.80 14.17
CA LYS A 457 7.12 4.16 15.36
C LYS A 457 7.87 2.97 15.98
N VAL A 458 9.02 2.58 15.45
CA VAL A 458 9.76 1.39 15.88
C VAL A 458 10.69 1.68 17.06
N ILE A 459 11.15 2.92 17.27
CA ILE A 459 12.18 3.18 18.29
C ILE A 459 11.60 3.28 19.71
N LEU A 460 10.31 3.63 19.86
CA LEU A 460 9.62 3.54 21.15
C LEU A 460 9.44 2.09 21.64
N ARG A 461 9.69 1.08 20.78
CA ARG A 461 9.53 -0.35 21.09
C ARG A 461 10.82 -1.06 21.51
N SER A 462 11.98 -0.40 21.46
CA SER A 462 13.25 -1.06 21.84
C SER A 462 13.54 -0.87 23.33
N ARG A 463 13.69 -1.99 24.06
CA ARG A 463 14.17 -2.07 25.47
C ARG A 463 15.54 -1.41 25.74
N PHE A 464 16.13 -0.70 24.78
CA PHE A 464 17.56 -0.34 24.75
C PHE A 464 17.86 1.15 24.93
N LEU A 465 16.89 2.04 24.77
CA LEU A 465 17.02 3.42 25.24
C LEU A 465 16.68 3.41 26.73
N GLY A 466 17.66 3.06 27.57
CA GLY A 466 17.47 2.91 29.02
C GLY A 466 16.57 3.98 29.63
N ILE A 467 15.77 3.59 30.62
CA ILE A 467 14.62 4.28 31.26
C ILE A 467 14.76 5.81 31.39
N GLY A 468 15.99 6.34 31.55
CA GLY A 468 16.26 7.79 31.56
C GLY A 468 15.91 8.52 30.26
N PHE A 469 16.13 7.94 29.08
CA PHE A 469 15.91 8.61 27.80
C PHE A 469 14.43 8.63 27.38
N GLN A 470 13.67 7.57 27.71
CA GLN A 470 12.21 7.58 27.56
C GLN A 470 11.55 8.59 28.51
N ARG A 471 12.03 8.71 29.76
CA ARG A 471 11.55 9.72 30.71
C ARG A 471 11.81 11.16 30.25
N GLU A 472 12.93 11.44 29.59
CA GLU A 472 13.23 12.77 29.05
C GLU A 472 12.40 13.11 27.81
N ILE A 473 12.09 12.12 26.94
CA ILE A 473 11.18 12.31 25.80
C ILE A 473 9.74 12.54 26.30
N SER A 474 9.25 11.77 27.27
CA SER A 474 7.91 11.94 27.84
C SER A 474 7.74 13.25 28.60
N LYS A 475 8.74 13.67 29.41
CA LYS A 475 8.74 14.99 30.06
C LYS A 475 8.69 16.15 29.06
N PHE A 476 9.22 15.95 27.86
CA PHE A 476 9.18 16.96 26.80
C PHE A 476 7.85 16.98 26.04
N GLU A 477 7.18 15.84 25.87
CA GLU A 477 5.81 15.77 25.33
C GLU A 477 4.78 16.41 26.26
N GLU A 478 5.02 16.46 27.57
CA GLU A 478 4.20 17.19 28.54
C GLU A 478 4.51 18.70 28.60
N MET A 479 5.66 19.14 28.09
CA MET A 479 6.10 20.54 28.13
C MET A 479 5.87 21.31 26.81
N CYS A 480 5.38 20.65 25.76
CA CYS A 480 4.93 21.25 24.49
C CYS A 480 3.42 21.11 24.39
#